data_AF-A0A349Z147-F1
#
_entry.id   AF-A0A349Z147-F1
#
_cell.length_a   1.000
_cell.length_b   1.000
_cell.length_c   1.000
_cell.angle_alpha   90.00
_cell.angle_beta   90.00
_cell.angle_gamma   90.00
#
_symmetry.space_group_name_H-M   'P 1'
#
loop_
_entity.id
_entity.type
_entity.pdbx_description
1 polymer ?
#
loop_
_entity_poly.entity_id
_entity_poly.type
_entity_poly.pdbx_seq_one_letter_code
_entity_poly.pdbx_strand_id
1 'polypeptide(L)'
;NQTSKEACLSLCQWIENYYEGDGSLNGLLLAIKNSGIADLKNIRTGQYPLDRGTGNYLNALMDRFTLLARQRDLDQCAHIIYNTARDTDDLAARDLLNTEKHWFYTVFLQAVCRYILLKEQLSQNDASYAQAVCTLKHYALWMARHEYAYLDQPEKLEFPNQTWSGQDLRKLCVLAFAANYLTAEQQELVANKLAELKPVIEQRLMASVESQTTRVLCLMMQNIHIDAYANLPSPMALKANYSPHKALTTPPLRKRIWQALRGLSLRYERQQLVRRFPPLQKWLGQP
;
A
#
# COMPACT_ATOMS: atom_id res chain seq x y z
N ASN A 1 4.82 24.96 -8.08
CA ASN A 1 6.27 24.80 -7.90
C ASN A 1 6.74 23.66 -8.79
N GLN A 2 7.57 23.94 -9.81
CA GLN A 2 8.02 22.95 -10.81
C GLN A 2 9.01 21.92 -10.22
N THR A 3 9.92 22.38 -9.35
CA THR A 3 10.90 21.51 -8.69
C THR A 3 10.23 20.44 -7.83
N SER A 4 9.20 20.80 -7.07
CA SER A 4 8.43 19.86 -6.26
C SER A 4 7.70 18.81 -7.13
N LYS A 5 7.19 19.23 -8.29
CA LYS A 5 6.54 18.32 -9.25
C LYS A 5 7.56 17.29 -9.78
N GLU A 6 8.72 17.75 -10.23
CA GLU A 6 9.78 16.88 -10.76
C GLU A 6 10.31 15.91 -9.71
N ALA A 7 10.49 16.36 -8.46
CA ALA A 7 10.88 15.51 -7.35
C ALA A 7 9.87 14.39 -7.09
N CYS A 8 8.57 14.70 -7.06
CA CYS A 8 7.50 13.71 -6.91
C CYS A 8 7.52 12.67 -8.05
N LEU A 9 7.66 13.13 -9.30
CA LEU A 9 7.75 12.22 -10.46
C LEU A 9 8.99 11.32 -10.40
N SER A 10 10.13 11.86 -9.95
CA SER A 10 11.36 11.11 -9.76
C SER A 10 11.22 10.03 -8.68
N LEU A 11 10.62 10.36 -7.53
CA LEU A 11 10.34 9.40 -6.46
C LEU A 11 9.41 8.28 -6.94
N CYS A 12 8.34 8.63 -7.66
CA CYS A 12 7.45 7.62 -8.25
C CYS A 12 8.17 6.71 -9.25
N GLN A 13 9.05 7.26 -10.09
CA GLN A 13 9.84 6.46 -11.03
C GLN A 13 10.81 5.53 -10.31
N TRP A 14 11.42 6.00 -9.23
CA TRP A 14 12.35 5.19 -8.42
C TRP A 14 11.65 3.97 -7.82
N ILE A 15 10.50 4.16 -7.17
CA ILE A 15 9.74 3.05 -6.56
C ILE A 15 9.13 2.12 -7.61
N GLU A 16 8.72 2.64 -8.76
CA GLU A 16 8.28 1.82 -9.90
C GLU A 16 9.42 0.94 -10.41
N ASN A 17 10.65 1.47 -10.54
CA ASN A 17 11.80 0.66 -10.93
C ASN A 17 12.14 -0.42 -9.89
N TYR A 18 11.88 -0.17 -8.60
CA TYR A 18 12.08 -1.15 -7.53
C TYR A 18 11.11 -2.35 -7.66
N TYR A 19 9.81 -2.11 -7.88
CA TYR A 19 8.80 -3.16 -7.94
C TYR A 19 8.58 -3.75 -9.34
N GLU A 20 8.62 -2.93 -10.39
CA GLU A 20 8.35 -3.34 -11.77
C GLU A 20 9.61 -3.72 -12.53
N GLY A 21 10.77 -3.34 -11.99
CA GLY A 21 12.07 -3.48 -12.64
C GLY A 21 12.41 -2.25 -13.48
N ASP A 22 13.69 -2.13 -13.80
CA ASP A 22 14.25 -1.03 -14.59
C ASP A 22 14.25 -1.32 -16.10
N GLY A 23 13.59 -2.39 -16.54
CA GLY A 23 13.54 -2.86 -17.93
C GLY A 23 14.78 -3.62 -18.42
N SER A 24 15.82 -3.77 -17.59
CA SER A 24 17.02 -4.54 -17.96
C SER A 24 16.83 -6.05 -17.82
N LEU A 25 17.51 -6.84 -18.66
CA LEU A 25 17.54 -8.29 -18.57
C LEU A 25 18.19 -8.74 -17.25
N ASN A 26 19.26 -8.08 -16.82
CA ASN A 26 19.90 -8.36 -15.53
C ASN A 26 18.94 -8.14 -14.36
N GLY A 27 18.18 -7.04 -14.40
CA GLY A 27 17.14 -6.74 -13.41
C GLY A 27 16.03 -7.80 -13.42
N LEU A 28 15.59 -8.24 -14.60
CA LEU A 28 14.60 -9.30 -14.74
C LEU A 28 15.09 -10.63 -14.16
N LEU A 29 16.31 -11.05 -14.48
CA LEU A 29 16.89 -12.29 -13.95
C LEU A 29 17.01 -12.27 -12.42
N LEU A 30 17.43 -11.13 -11.86
CA LEU A 30 17.48 -10.94 -10.41
C LEU A 30 16.07 -11.03 -9.80
N ALA A 31 15.07 -10.42 -10.41
CA ALA A 31 13.68 -10.52 -9.96
C ALA A 31 13.15 -11.97 -10.04
N ILE A 32 13.53 -12.73 -11.08
CA ILE A 32 13.15 -14.15 -11.22
C ILE A 32 13.80 -14.99 -10.12
N LYS A 33 15.05 -14.71 -9.79
CA LYS A 33 15.80 -15.37 -8.70
C LYS A 33 15.15 -15.06 -7.35
N ASN A 34 14.77 -13.81 -7.13
CA ASN A 34 14.20 -13.34 -5.87
C ASN A 34 12.70 -13.68 -5.74
N SER A 35 12.07 -14.22 -6.80
CA SER A 35 10.66 -14.61 -6.77
C SER A 35 10.44 -15.73 -5.74
N GLY A 36 9.62 -15.44 -4.73
CA GLY A 36 9.34 -16.36 -3.61
C GLY A 36 9.95 -15.94 -2.28
N ILE A 37 10.78 -14.89 -2.25
CA ILE A 37 11.18 -14.22 -1.00
C ILE A 37 9.99 -13.39 -0.51
N ALA A 38 9.58 -13.57 0.75
CA ALA A 38 8.34 -13.00 1.30
C ALA A 38 8.24 -11.47 1.20
N ASP A 39 9.35 -10.76 1.41
CA ASP A 39 9.39 -9.28 1.42
C ASP A 39 9.62 -8.67 0.03
N LEU A 40 9.65 -9.49 -1.01
CA LEU A 40 9.88 -9.05 -2.38
C LEU A 40 8.72 -9.45 -3.28
N LYS A 41 8.48 -8.63 -4.30
CA LYS A 41 7.47 -8.95 -5.29
C LYS A 41 7.83 -10.26 -6.01
N ASN A 42 6.87 -11.17 -6.05
CA ASN A 42 6.96 -12.38 -6.82
C ASN A 42 6.54 -12.09 -8.27
N ILE A 43 7.51 -11.92 -9.17
CA ILE A 43 7.20 -11.58 -10.57
C ILE A 43 6.57 -12.73 -11.37
N ARG A 44 6.58 -13.97 -10.83
CA ARG A 44 5.96 -15.13 -11.47
C ARG A 44 4.45 -15.14 -11.23
N THR A 45 4.02 -14.81 -10.01
CA THR A 45 2.61 -14.76 -9.63
C THR A 45 2.02 -13.35 -9.79
N GLY A 46 2.87 -12.33 -9.75
CA GLY A 46 2.47 -10.92 -9.65
C GLY A 46 2.23 -10.46 -8.22
N GLN A 47 2.39 -11.33 -7.23
CA GLN A 47 2.12 -11.03 -5.82
C GLN A 47 3.09 -9.97 -5.28
N TYR A 48 2.55 -8.95 -4.64
CA TYR A 48 3.33 -7.94 -3.92
C TYR A 48 3.36 -8.27 -2.42
N PRO A 49 4.44 -7.88 -1.71
CA PRO A 49 4.45 -7.97 -0.26
C PRO A 49 3.39 -7.04 0.33
N LEU A 50 2.66 -7.51 1.34
CA LEU A 50 1.76 -6.67 2.11
C LEU A 50 2.59 -5.83 3.09
N ASP A 51 3.28 -4.81 2.61
CA ASP A 51 4.19 -4.00 3.42
C ASP A 51 4.01 -2.47 3.24
N ARG A 52 4.77 -1.70 4.01
CA ARG A 52 4.79 -0.23 3.92
C ARG A 52 5.29 0.27 2.56
N GLY A 53 6.16 -0.49 1.89
CA GLY A 53 6.70 -0.15 0.59
C GLY A 53 5.62 -0.22 -0.49
N THR A 54 4.80 -1.27 -0.50
CA THR A 54 3.65 -1.42 -1.40
C THR A 54 2.62 -0.32 -1.17
N GLY A 55 2.30 0.01 0.09
CA GLY A 55 1.41 1.13 0.42
C GLY A 55 1.94 2.49 -0.07
N ASN A 56 3.23 2.76 0.09
CA ASN A 56 3.86 3.98 -0.42
C ASN A 56 3.94 4.00 -1.95
N TYR A 57 4.07 2.85 -2.60
CA TYR A 57 4.05 2.75 -4.06
C TYR A 57 2.67 3.16 -4.63
N LEU A 58 1.58 2.68 -4.01
CA LEU A 58 0.23 3.12 -4.35
C LEU A 58 0.08 4.63 -4.23
N ASN A 59 0.57 5.23 -3.14
CA ASN A 59 0.54 6.68 -2.96
C ASN A 59 1.31 7.43 -4.05
N ALA A 60 2.52 6.98 -4.39
CA ALA A 60 3.32 7.61 -5.44
C ALA A 60 2.63 7.55 -6.81
N LEU A 61 1.97 6.43 -7.14
CA LEU A 61 1.19 6.29 -8.37
C LEU A 61 -0.02 7.24 -8.37
N MET A 62 -0.74 7.32 -7.27
CA MET A 62 -1.89 8.23 -7.13
C MET A 62 -1.47 9.71 -7.18
N ASP A 63 -0.34 10.08 -6.58
CA ASP A 63 0.21 11.44 -6.68
C ASP A 63 0.57 11.77 -8.13
N ARG A 64 1.22 10.83 -8.82
CA ARG A 64 1.53 10.97 -10.24
C ARG A 64 0.28 11.06 -11.11
N PHE A 65 -0.76 10.31 -10.77
CA PHE A 65 -2.07 10.42 -11.41
C PHE A 65 -2.66 11.82 -11.21
N THR A 66 -2.68 12.36 -9.99
CA THR A 66 -3.18 13.72 -9.73
C THR A 66 -2.39 14.79 -10.51
N LEU A 67 -1.08 14.58 -10.73
CA LEU A 67 -0.23 15.51 -11.47
C LEU A 67 -0.34 15.41 -13.00
N LEU A 68 -0.65 14.24 -13.55
CA LEU A 68 -0.55 13.95 -14.99
C LEU A 68 -1.82 13.37 -15.62
N ALA A 69 -2.84 13.05 -14.82
CA ALA A 69 -4.13 12.46 -15.21
C ALA A 69 -4.01 11.17 -16.07
N ARG A 70 -3.00 10.33 -15.81
CA ARG A 70 -2.76 9.12 -16.61
C ARG A 70 -3.47 7.91 -16.03
N GLN A 71 -4.52 7.42 -16.70
CA GLN A 71 -5.31 6.27 -16.24
C GLN A 71 -4.47 5.02 -15.92
N ARG A 72 -3.35 4.82 -16.64
CA ARG A 72 -2.39 3.72 -16.39
C ARG A 72 -1.92 3.66 -14.92
N ASP A 73 -1.85 4.80 -14.23
CA ASP A 73 -1.38 4.89 -12.85
C ASP A 73 -2.44 4.30 -11.89
N LEU A 74 -3.74 4.52 -12.16
CA LEU A 74 -4.84 3.88 -11.43
C LEU A 74 -5.00 2.41 -11.80
N ASP A 75 -4.75 2.04 -13.05
CA ASP A 75 -4.73 0.64 -13.49
C ASP A 75 -3.62 -0.14 -12.77
N GLN A 76 -2.44 0.46 -12.62
CA GLN A 76 -1.35 -0.12 -11.84
C GLN A 76 -1.71 -0.22 -10.36
N CYS A 77 -2.40 0.76 -9.78
CA CYS A 77 -2.92 0.65 -8.41
C CYS A 77 -3.88 -0.54 -8.27
N ALA A 78 -4.83 -0.70 -9.21
CA ALA A 78 -5.75 -1.84 -9.21
C ALA A 78 -4.99 -3.17 -9.26
N HIS A 79 -3.98 -3.26 -10.12
CA HIS A 79 -3.14 -4.45 -10.25
C HIS A 79 -2.43 -4.79 -8.92
N ILE A 80 -1.83 -3.80 -8.28
CA ILE A 80 -1.11 -3.97 -7.01
C ILE A 80 -2.07 -4.40 -5.92
N ILE A 81 -3.20 -3.70 -5.75
CA ILE A 81 -4.18 -4.01 -4.70
C ILE A 81 -4.64 -5.46 -4.82
N TYR A 82 -5.09 -5.86 -6.02
CA TYR A 82 -5.57 -7.21 -6.30
C TYR A 82 -4.55 -8.30 -6.01
N ASN A 83 -3.28 -8.05 -6.32
CA ASN A 83 -2.20 -9.02 -6.13
C ASN A 83 -1.51 -8.91 -4.76
N THR A 84 -1.96 -8.03 -3.88
CA THR A 84 -1.45 -7.91 -2.49
C THR A 84 -2.44 -8.49 -1.49
N ALA A 85 -3.70 -8.07 -1.61
CA ALA A 85 -4.77 -8.39 -0.67
C ALA A 85 -6.10 -8.61 -1.42
N ARG A 86 -6.89 -9.55 -0.91
CA ARG A 86 -8.19 -9.94 -1.48
C ARG A 86 -9.21 -10.16 -0.38
N ASP A 87 -10.47 -10.05 -0.74
CA ASP A 87 -11.63 -10.42 0.07
C ASP A 87 -11.74 -11.93 0.37
N THR A 88 -10.91 -12.74 -0.30
CA THR A 88 -10.78 -14.19 -0.12
C THR A 88 -9.55 -14.59 0.68
N ASP A 89 -8.80 -13.62 1.21
CA ASP A 89 -7.64 -13.92 2.04
C ASP A 89 -8.05 -14.59 3.35
N ASP A 90 -7.30 -15.62 3.75
CA ASP A 90 -7.33 -16.13 5.13
C ASP A 90 -6.52 -15.18 6.03
N LEU A 91 -7.23 -14.33 6.76
CA LEU A 91 -6.61 -13.33 7.64
C LEU A 91 -6.02 -13.94 8.92
N ALA A 92 -6.45 -15.14 9.31
CA ALA A 92 -5.80 -15.85 10.41
C ALA A 92 -4.41 -16.34 9.98
N ALA A 93 -4.30 -16.88 8.76
CA ALA A 93 -3.03 -17.29 8.18
C ALA A 93 -2.07 -16.11 7.87
N ARG A 94 -2.59 -14.88 7.77
CA ARG A 94 -1.79 -13.66 7.56
C ARG A 94 -1.06 -13.17 8.82
N ASP A 95 -1.38 -13.71 10.00
CA ASP A 95 -0.73 -13.39 11.28
C ASP A 95 -0.65 -11.87 11.56
N LEU A 96 -1.72 -11.13 11.25
CA LEU A 96 -1.71 -9.65 11.31
C LEU A 96 -1.52 -9.10 12.74
N LEU A 97 -1.81 -9.89 13.78
CA LEU A 97 -1.59 -9.53 15.18
C LEU A 97 -0.12 -9.67 15.62
N ASN A 98 0.75 -10.18 14.76
CA ASN A 98 2.19 -10.08 14.92
C ASN A 98 2.65 -8.65 14.57
N THR A 99 2.38 -7.76 15.54
CA THR A 99 2.50 -6.31 15.39
C THR A 99 3.84 -5.89 14.80
N GLU A 100 4.95 -6.38 15.33
CA GLU A 100 6.30 -6.00 14.89
C GLU A 100 6.51 -6.27 13.40
N LYS A 101 6.01 -7.41 12.93
CA LYS A 101 6.17 -7.85 11.53
C LYS A 101 5.11 -7.30 10.60
N HIS A 102 3.92 -6.93 11.07
CA HIS A 102 2.79 -6.71 10.15
C HIS A 102 2.06 -5.37 10.34
N TRP A 103 2.40 -4.53 11.33
CA TRP A 103 1.70 -3.26 11.60
C TRP A 103 1.46 -2.38 10.36
N PHE A 104 2.35 -2.49 9.37
CA PHE A 104 2.31 -1.74 8.13
C PHE A 104 1.16 -2.11 7.19
N TYR A 105 0.40 -3.18 7.44
CA TYR A 105 -0.77 -3.50 6.62
C TYR A 105 -1.79 -2.35 6.65
N THR A 106 -1.85 -1.60 7.76
CA THR A 106 -2.68 -0.39 7.90
C THR A 106 -2.24 0.73 6.95
N VAL A 107 -0.94 0.87 6.66
CA VAL A 107 -0.40 1.81 5.66
C VAL A 107 -0.91 1.46 4.26
N PHE A 108 -0.90 0.16 3.93
CA PHE A 108 -1.46 -0.34 2.68
C PHE A 108 -2.97 -0.06 2.59
N LEU A 109 -3.74 -0.38 3.63
CA LEU A 109 -5.19 -0.15 3.65
C LEU A 109 -5.56 1.34 3.53
N GLN A 110 -4.80 2.24 4.14
CA GLN A 110 -5.02 3.68 3.93
C GLN A 110 -4.82 4.09 2.46
N ALA A 111 -3.84 3.51 1.77
CA ALA A 111 -3.66 3.74 0.34
C ALA A 111 -4.83 3.14 -0.48
N VAL A 112 -5.41 2.01 -0.04
CA VAL A 112 -6.64 1.45 -0.63
C VAL A 112 -7.83 2.41 -0.43
N CYS A 113 -8.02 3.00 0.75
CA CYS A 113 -9.05 4.02 0.97
C CYS A 113 -8.91 5.19 0.00
N ARG A 114 -7.67 5.70 -0.16
CA ARG A 114 -7.39 6.79 -1.11
C ARG A 114 -7.66 6.38 -2.57
N TYR A 115 -7.33 5.16 -2.96
CA TYR A 115 -7.64 4.63 -4.29
C TYR A 115 -9.15 4.60 -4.54
N ILE A 116 -9.93 4.08 -3.58
CA ILE A 116 -11.39 4.04 -3.66
C ILE A 116 -11.96 5.46 -3.81
N LEU A 117 -11.49 6.41 -3.00
CA LEU A 117 -11.90 7.81 -3.07
C LEU A 117 -11.64 8.42 -4.46
N LEU A 118 -10.47 8.18 -5.05
CA LEU A 118 -10.16 8.66 -6.41
C LEU A 118 -11.11 8.04 -7.45
N LYS A 119 -11.44 6.75 -7.32
CA LYS A 119 -12.40 6.09 -8.22
C LYS A 119 -13.79 6.70 -8.10
N GLU A 120 -14.24 7.04 -6.90
CA GLU A 120 -15.52 7.70 -6.64
C GLU A 120 -15.55 9.12 -7.23
N GLN A 121 -14.50 9.91 -7.00
CA GLN A 121 -14.37 11.27 -7.58
C GLN A 121 -14.41 11.26 -9.11
N LEU A 122 -13.91 10.20 -9.73
CA LEU A 122 -13.93 9.99 -11.18
C LEU A 122 -15.19 9.25 -11.66
N SER A 123 -16.12 8.90 -10.77
CA SER A 123 -17.30 8.09 -11.06
C SER A 123 -16.99 6.74 -11.75
N GLN A 124 -15.83 6.15 -11.44
CA GLN A 124 -15.35 4.90 -12.02
C GLN A 124 -15.84 3.68 -11.23
N ASN A 125 -17.10 3.29 -11.46
CA ASN A 125 -17.70 2.07 -10.91
C ASN A 125 -17.43 0.84 -11.81
N ASP A 126 -16.22 0.30 -11.71
CA ASP A 126 -15.75 -0.89 -12.44
C ASP A 126 -15.27 -2.03 -11.51
N ALA A 127 -14.80 -3.13 -12.10
CA ALA A 127 -14.38 -4.30 -11.33
C ALA A 127 -13.24 -4.01 -10.34
N SER A 128 -12.37 -3.05 -10.66
CA SER A 128 -11.24 -2.67 -9.80
C SER A 128 -11.69 -1.89 -8.57
N TYR A 129 -12.67 -1.00 -8.74
CA TYR A 129 -13.33 -0.34 -7.62
C TYR A 129 -14.05 -1.37 -6.73
N ALA A 130 -14.85 -2.26 -7.30
CA ALA A 130 -15.60 -3.26 -6.54
C ALA A 130 -14.66 -4.18 -5.73
N GLN A 131 -13.58 -4.64 -6.33
CA GLN A 131 -12.61 -5.49 -5.64
C GLN A 131 -11.88 -4.75 -4.51
N ALA A 132 -11.51 -3.48 -4.71
CA ALA A 132 -10.88 -2.68 -3.67
C ALA A 132 -11.83 -2.48 -2.47
N VAL A 133 -13.10 -2.19 -2.73
CA VAL A 133 -14.15 -2.07 -1.70
C VAL A 133 -14.35 -3.39 -0.95
N CYS A 134 -14.50 -4.52 -1.66
CA CYS A 134 -14.66 -5.84 -1.01
C CYS A 134 -13.45 -6.20 -0.15
N THR A 135 -12.23 -5.92 -0.64
CA THR A 135 -10.99 -6.14 0.11
C THR A 135 -10.95 -5.28 1.37
N LEU A 136 -11.26 -3.99 1.26
CA LEU A 136 -11.30 -3.09 2.40
C LEU A 136 -12.31 -3.56 3.45
N LYS A 137 -13.52 -3.96 3.04
CA LYS A 137 -14.56 -4.48 3.94
C LYS A 137 -14.08 -5.71 4.70
N HIS A 138 -13.47 -6.67 4.01
CA HIS A 138 -12.97 -7.91 4.61
C HIS A 138 -11.96 -7.64 5.73
N TYR A 139 -10.96 -6.80 5.44
CA TYR A 139 -9.93 -6.43 6.41
C TYR A 139 -10.50 -5.55 7.54
N ALA A 140 -11.36 -4.58 7.24
CA ALA A 140 -11.96 -3.71 8.27
C ALA A 140 -12.83 -4.48 9.26
N LEU A 141 -13.60 -5.48 8.78
CA LEU A 141 -14.40 -6.34 9.66
C LEU A 141 -13.53 -7.23 10.54
N TRP A 142 -12.39 -7.68 10.03
CA TRP A 142 -11.42 -8.40 10.85
C TRP A 142 -10.78 -7.49 11.89
N MET A 143 -10.38 -6.28 11.50
CA MET A 143 -9.84 -5.26 12.40
C MET A 143 -10.81 -4.96 13.54
N ALA A 144 -12.09 -4.75 13.20
CA ALA A 144 -13.13 -4.45 14.19
C ALA A 144 -13.28 -5.52 15.28
N ARG A 145 -12.93 -6.77 14.98
CA ARG A 145 -13.03 -7.91 15.91
C ARG A 145 -11.74 -8.19 16.68
N HIS A 146 -10.58 -7.91 16.10
CA HIS A 146 -9.30 -8.43 16.63
C HIS A 146 -8.28 -7.35 17.00
N GLU A 147 -8.40 -6.14 16.45
CA GLU A 147 -7.43 -5.08 16.73
C GLU A 147 -7.54 -4.54 18.14
N TYR A 148 -6.38 -4.16 18.67
CA TYR A 148 -6.15 -3.54 19.96
C TYR A 148 -5.11 -2.41 19.79
N ALA A 149 -4.97 -1.53 20.77
CA ALA A 149 -3.96 -0.47 20.69
C ALA A 149 -2.58 -1.10 20.97
N TYR A 150 -1.58 -0.85 20.13
CA TYR A 150 -0.34 -1.64 20.16
C TYR A 150 0.38 -1.64 21.51
N LEU A 151 0.34 -0.52 22.24
CA LEU A 151 0.93 -0.39 23.58
C LEU A 151 0.13 -1.06 24.70
N ASP A 152 -0.98 -1.75 24.40
CA ASP A 152 -1.64 -2.66 25.35
C ASP A 152 -0.83 -3.95 25.55
N GLN A 153 0.05 -4.30 24.60
CA GLN A 153 0.93 -5.48 24.64
C GLN A 153 2.38 -5.08 24.30
N PRO A 154 3.02 -4.20 25.10
CA PRO A 154 4.34 -3.65 24.81
C PRO A 154 5.45 -4.71 24.78
N GLU A 155 5.26 -5.85 25.45
CA GLU A 155 6.19 -6.99 25.47
C GLU A 155 6.38 -7.66 24.11
N LYS A 156 5.48 -7.41 23.16
CA LYS A 156 5.57 -7.91 21.77
C LYS A 156 6.39 -7.00 20.87
N LEU A 157 6.81 -5.83 21.35
CA LEU A 157 7.45 -4.79 20.56
C LEU A 157 8.94 -4.71 20.87
N GLU A 158 9.77 -4.54 19.84
CA GLU A 158 11.21 -4.35 20.04
C GLU A 158 11.48 -3.03 20.78
N PHE A 159 10.73 -1.98 20.43
CA PHE A 159 10.83 -0.65 21.04
C PHE A 159 9.43 -0.07 21.35
N PRO A 160 8.89 -0.28 22.56
CA PRO A 160 7.58 0.21 22.94
C PRO A 160 7.60 1.72 23.27
N ASN A 161 7.37 2.56 22.25
CA ASN A 161 7.28 4.02 22.37
C ASN A 161 6.04 4.58 21.65
N GLN A 162 5.78 5.88 21.76
CA GLN A 162 4.59 6.53 21.19
C GLN A 162 4.54 6.59 19.66
N THR A 163 5.60 6.17 18.95
CA THR A 163 5.49 5.90 17.52
C THR A 163 4.34 4.92 17.26
N TRP A 164 4.14 3.92 18.13
CA TRP A 164 3.07 2.94 18.01
C TRP A 164 1.68 3.54 18.16
N SER A 165 1.46 4.42 19.15
CA SER A 165 0.21 5.18 19.27
C SER A 165 -0.05 6.05 18.04
N GLY A 166 1.00 6.65 17.46
CA GLY A 166 0.91 7.36 16.19
C GLY A 166 0.55 6.46 15.01
N GLN A 167 0.99 5.20 15.00
CA GLN A 167 0.59 4.20 14.01
C GLN A 167 -0.87 3.76 14.19
N ASP A 168 -1.33 3.62 15.43
CA ASP A 168 -2.71 3.21 15.75
C ASP A 168 -3.76 4.18 15.17
N LEU A 169 -3.43 5.46 15.00
CA LEU A 169 -4.30 6.44 14.33
C LEU A 169 -4.73 5.97 12.92
N ARG A 170 -3.90 5.19 12.22
CA ARG A 170 -4.24 4.63 10.90
C ARG A 170 -5.40 3.66 10.99
N LYS A 171 -5.48 2.88 12.07
CA LYS A 171 -6.59 1.95 12.30
C LYS A 171 -7.90 2.71 12.38
N LEU A 172 -7.90 3.83 13.11
CA LEU A 172 -9.08 4.71 13.22
C LEU A 172 -9.51 5.24 11.85
N CYS A 173 -8.58 5.76 11.05
CA CYS A 173 -8.87 6.25 9.69
C CYS A 173 -9.44 5.15 8.78
N VAL A 174 -8.84 3.96 8.77
CA VAL A 174 -9.29 2.83 7.93
C VAL A 174 -10.68 2.38 8.34
N LEU A 175 -10.93 2.19 9.64
CA LEU A 175 -12.22 1.78 10.18
C LEU A 175 -13.31 2.83 9.88
N ALA A 176 -13.03 4.11 10.13
CA ALA A 176 -13.97 5.20 9.88
C ALA A 176 -14.36 5.30 8.39
N PHE A 177 -13.39 5.14 7.49
CA PHE A 177 -13.66 5.15 6.05
C PHE A 177 -14.47 3.92 5.63
N ALA A 178 -14.06 2.73 6.06
CA ALA A 178 -14.68 1.47 5.67
C ALA A 178 -16.15 1.34 6.11
N ALA A 179 -16.53 1.99 7.22
CA ALA A 179 -17.91 1.99 7.74
C ALA A 179 -18.96 2.35 6.67
N ASN A 180 -18.62 3.23 5.72
CA ASN A 180 -19.52 3.66 4.65
C ASN A 180 -19.90 2.55 3.64
N TYR A 181 -19.20 1.41 3.65
CA TYR A 181 -19.44 0.30 2.72
C TYR A 181 -20.02 -0.95 3.41
N LEU A 182 -20.31 -0.85 4.72
CA LEU A 182 -20.76 -1.94 5.57
C LEU A 182 -22.27 -1.91 5.79
N THR A 183 -22.84 -3.05 6.24
CA THR A 183 -24.24 -3.11 6.69
C THR A 183 -24.40 -2.40 8.04
N ALA A 184 -25.64 -2.09 8.45
CA ALA A 184 -25.90 -1.42 9.73
C ALA A 184 -25.29 -2.16 10.94
N GLU A 185 -25.45 -3.49 11.01
CA GLU A 185 -24.85 -4.34 12.07
C GLU A 185 -23.31 -4.25 12.07
N GLN A 186 -22.71 -4.27 10.88
CA GLN A 186 -21.27 -4.19 10.71
C GLN A 186 -20.73 -2.79 11.03
N GLN A 187 -21.51 -1.74 10.75
CA GLN A 187 -21.21 -0.37 11.14
C GLN A 187 -21.19 -0.21 12.65
N GLU A 188 -22.16 -0.81 13.35
CA GLU A 188 -22.18 -0.82 14.82
C GLU A 188 -20.95 -1.51 15.41
N LEU A 189 -20.56 -2.66 14.86
CA LEU A 189 -19.32 -3.35 15.25
C LEU A 189 -18.08 -2.45 15.09
N VAL A 190 -17.97 -1.75 13.95
CA VAL A 190 -16.87 -0.81 13.70
C VAL A 190 -16.93 0.39 14.64
N ALA A 191 -18.12 0.96 14.87
CA ALA A 191 -18.31 2.09 15.77
C ALA A 191 -17.90 1.74 17.22
N ASN A 192 -18.23 0.54 17.68
CA ASN A 192 -17.81 0.04 18.99
C ASN A 192 -16.28 -0.06 19.08
N LYS A 193 -15.62 -0.61 18.05
CA LYS A 193 -14.14 -0.67 18.03
C LYS A 193 -13.50 0.73 17.99
N LEU A 194 -14.09 1.68 17.26
CA LEU A 194 -13.61 3.07 17.25
C LEU A 194 -13.76 3.72 18.63
N ALA A 195 -14.89 3.51 19.30
CA ALA A 195 -15.15 4.02 20.66
C ALA A 195 -14.21 3.41 21.71
N GLU A 196 -13.77 2.17 21.50
CA GLU A 196 -12.75 1.51 22.32
C GLU A 196 -11.34 2.09 22.10
N LEU A 197 -10.89 2.17 20.84
CA LEU A 197 -9.51 2.52 20.52
C LEU A 197 -9.21 4.03 20.63
N LYS A 198 -10.13 4.88 20.16
CA LYS A 198 -9.88 6.32 20.01
C LYS A 198 -9.48 7.00 21.32
N PRO A 199 -10.21 6.84 22.45
CA PRO A 199 -9.85 7.48 23.70
C PRO A 199 -8.48 7.03 24.23
N VAL A 200 -8.16 5.74 24.10
CA VAL A 200 -6.89 5.17 24.56
C VAL A 200 -5.72 5.77 23.78
N ILE A 201 -5.83 5.86 22.46
CA ILE A 201 -4.79 6.41 21.60
C ILE A 201 -4.60 7.91 21.86
N GLU A 202 -5.69 8.67 21.94
CA GLU A 202 -5.66 10.11 22.20
C GLU A 202 -5.03 10.42 23.57
N GLN A 203 -5.44 9.70 24.62
CA GLN A 203 -4.90 9.87 25.95
C GLN A 203 -3.38 9.60 25.98
N ARG A 204 -2.91 8.53 25.33
CA ARG A 204 -1.49 8.18 25.24
C ARG A 204 -0.66 9.27 24.56
N LEU A 205 -1.17 9.79 23.45
CA LEU A 205 -0.52 10.86 22.72
C LEU A 205 -0.52 12.18 23.52
N MET A 206 -1.61 12.52 24.20
CA MET A 206 -1.68 13.74 25.01
C MET A 206 -0.78 13.69 26.24
N ALA A 207 -0.64 12.53 26.88
CA ALA A 207 0.09 12.39 28.14
C ALA A 207 1.62 12.26 27.99
N SER A 208 2.12 12.06 26.77
CA SER A 208 3.55 11.78 26.54
C SER A 208 4.30 12.95 25.89
N VAL A 209 5.50 13.23 26.39
CA VAL A 209 6.44 14.19 25.78
C VAL A 209 6.96 13.70 24.42
N GLU A 210 6.94 12.39 24.15
CA GLU A 210 7.37 11.82 22.87
C GLU A 210 6.50 12.28 21.70
N SER A 211 5.27 12.73 21.98
CA SER A 211 4.36 13.30 20.99
C SER A 211 4.85 14.63 20.40
N GLN A 212 5.89 15.22 20.98
CA GLN A 212 6.57 16.40 20.45
C GLN A 212 7.73 16.04 19.50
N THR A 213 8.06 14.75 19.35
CA THR A 213 9.10 14.31 18.42
C THR A 213 8.60 14.40 16.98
N THR A 214 9.50 14.68 16.03
CA THR A 214 9.16 14.79 14.61
C THR A 214 8.44 13.56 14.08
N ARG A 215 8.87 12.35 14.49
CA ARG A 215 8.28 11.11 14.01
C ARG A 215 6.80 11.00 14.41
N VAL A 216 6.48 11.22 15.68
CA VAL A 216 5.09 11.12 16.17
C VAL A 216 4.25 12.23 15.57
N LEU A 217 4.77 13.47 15.52
CA LEU A 217 4.09 14.60 14.87
C LEU A 217 3.75 14.31 13.40
N CYS A 218 4.67 13.72 12.63
CA CYS A 218 4.40 13.34 11.25
C CYS A 218 3.27 12.30 11.14
N LEU A 219 3.23 11.31 12.04
CA LEU A 219 2.15 10.32 12.05
C LEU A 219 0.81 10.94 12.45
N MET A 220 0.82 11.85 13.42
CA MET A 220 -0.38 12.60 13.80
C MET A 220 -0.88 13.43 12.62
N MET A 221 -0.03 14.27 12.00
CA MET A 221 -0.44 15.12 10.86
C MET A 221 -0.96 14.33 9.66
N GLN A 222 -0.42 13.15 9.39
CA GLN A 222 -0.93 12.27 8.32
C GLN A 222 -2.33 11.72 8.61
N ASN A 223 -2.74 11.65 9.88
CA ASN A 223 -3.95 10.98 10.33
C ASN A 223 -4.88 11.90 11.17
N ILE A 224 -4.58 13.19 11.26
CA ILE A 224 -5.21 14.14 12.22
C ILE A 224 -6.70 14.35 11.95
N HIS A 225 -7.15 14.10 10.72
CA HIS A 225 -8.54 14.29 10.31
C HIS A 225 -9.30 12.96 10.23
N ILE A 226 -9.33 12.18 11.31
CA ILE A 226 -10.10 10.92 11.39
C ILE A 226 -11.57 11.16 11.01
N ASP A 227 -12.17 12.25 11.51
CA ASP A 227 -13.56 12.58 11.21
C ASP A 227 -13.76 12.92 9.72
N ALA A 228 -12.72 13.41 9.03
CA ALA A 228 -12.79 13.56 7.57
C ALA A 228 -12.83 12.20 6.88
N TYR A 229 -12.09 11.19 7.35
CA TYR A 229 -12.15 9.83 6.76
C TYR A 229 -13.55 9.22 6.81
N ALA A 230 -14.35 9.54 7.83
CA ALA A 230 -15.74 9.10 7.90
C ALA A 230 -16.65 9.74 6.83
N ASN A 231 -16.32 10.98 6.41
CA ASN A 231 -17.15 11.79 5.52
C ASN A 231 -16.65 11.84 4.06
N LEU A 232 -15.43 11.37 3.80
CA LEU A 232 -14.83 11.35 2.47
C LEU A 232 -15.49 10.37 1.48
N PRO A 233 -15.85 9.13 1.88
CA PRO A 233 -16.47 8.18 0.95
C PRO A 233 -17.74 8.70 0.30
N SER A 234 -17.88 8.43 -0.99
CA SER A 234 -19.14 8.57 -1.73
C SER A 234 -19.48 7.24 -2.41
N PRO A 235 -19.99 6.25 -1.65
CA PRO A 235 -20.12 4.89 -2.12
C PRO A 235 -20.97 4.77 -3.38
N MET A 236 -20.39 4.21 -4.44
CA MET A 236 -21.13 3.80 -5.63
C MET A 236 -21.68 2.39 -5.44
N ALA A 237 -22.96 2.18 -5.77
CA ALA A 237 -23.61 0.88 -5.67
C ALA A 237 -22.86 -0.21 -6.47
N LEU A 238 -22.52 -1.31 -5.81
CA LEU A 238 -21.84 -2.43 -6.47
C LEU A 238 -22.79 -3.14 -7.43
N LYS A 239 -22.31 -3.42 -8.65
CA LYS A 239 -23.08 -4.13 -9.68
C LYS A 239 -23.02 -5.63 -9.44
N ALA A 240 -24.07 -6.35 -9.83
CA ALA A 240 -24.11 -7.80 -9.74
C ALA A 240 -22.99 -8.47 -10.57
N ASN A 241 -22.67 -7.88 -11.73
CA ASN A 241 -21.62 -8.35 -12.62
C ASN A 241 -20.77 -7.18 -13.11
N TYR A 242 -19.46 -7.41 -13.18
CA TYR A 242 -18.51 -6.47 -13.77
C TYR A 242 -17.77 -7.13 -14.94
N SER A 243 -17.52 -6.36 -15.99
CA SER A 243 -16.62 -6.78 -17.05
C SER A 243 -15.21 -7.01 -16.50
N PRO A 244 -14.49 -8.08 -16.92
CA PRO A 244 -13.14 -8.33 -16.46
C PRO A 244 -12.24 -7.12 -16.71
N HIS A 245 -11.61 -6.62 -15.65
CA HIS A 245 -10.69 -5.49 -15.75
C HIS A 245 -9.28 -6.00 -16.02
N LYS A 246 -8.74 -5.72 -17.22
CA LYS A 246 -7.44 -6.25 -17.66
C LYS A 246 -6.30 -5.97 -16.69
N ALA A 247 -6.34 -4.83 -15.99
CA ALA A 247 -5.30 -4.47 -15.03
C ALA A 247 -5.20 -5.44 -13.84
N LEU A 248 -6.26 -6.18 -13.49
CA LEU A 248 -6.20 -7.17 -12.41
C LEU A 248 -5.37 -8.40 -12.79
N THR A 249 -5.09 -8.60 -14.08
CA THR A 249 -4.36 -9.77 -14.58
C THR A 249 -2.85 -9.55 -14.58
N THR A 250 -2.11 -10.52 -14.06
CA THR A 250 -0.64 -10.53 -14.13
C THR A 250 -0.18 -10.94 -15.53
N PRO A 251 0.66 -10.14 -16.23
CA PRO A 251 1.24 -10.54 -17.50
C PRO A 251 2.09 -11.82 -17.36
N PRO A 252 1.99 -12.79 -18.29
CA PRO A 252 2.76 -14.02 -18.19
C PRO A 252 4.26 -13.73 -18.35
N LEU A 253 5.10 -14.52 -17.68
CA LEU A 253 6.56 -14.31 -17.65
C LEU A 253 7.19 -14.23 -19.05
N ARG A 254 6.72 -15.04 -20.02
CA ARG A 254 7.17 -14.98 -21.42
C ARG A 254 7.04 -13.59 -22.05
N LYS A 255 5.99 -12.84 -21.69
CA LYS A 255 5.76 -11.48 -22.18
C LYS A 255 6.78 -10.51 -21.57
N ARG A 256 7.07 -10.65 -20.28
CA ARG A 256 8.09 -9.85 -19.58
C ARG A 256 9.50 -10.11 -20.14
N ILE A 257 9.85 -11.38 -20.37
CA ILE A 257 11.12 -11.77 -21.00
C ILE A 257 11.22 -11.14 -22.40
N TRP A 258 10.19 -11.28 -23.22
CA TRP A 258 10.20 -10.71 -24.56
C TRP A 258 10.28 -9.18 -24.58
N GLN A 259 9.65 -8.51 -23.61
CA GLN A 259 9.79 -7.06 -23.43
C GLN A 259 11.23 -6.67 -23.07
N ALA A 260 11.87 -7.39 -22.14
CA ALA A 260 13.27 -7.15 -21.78
C ALA A 260 14.21 -7.39 -22.96
N LEU A 261 13.98 -8.44 -23.75
CA LEU A 261 14.77 -8.74 -24.95
C LEU A 261 14.60 -7.68 -26.04
N ARG A 262 13.38 -7.17 -26.25
CA ARG A 262 13.12 -6.09 -27.22
C ARG A 262 13.77 -4.77 -26.82
N GLY A 263 13.87 -4.49 -25.53
CA GLY A 263 14.52 -3.29 -24.98
C GLY A 263 16.02 -3.45 -24.74
N LEU A 264 16.63 -4.55 -25.16
CA LEU A 264 18.01 -4.89 -24.79
C LEU A 264 18.99 -3.87 -25.38
N SER A 265 19.76 -3.25 -24.48
CA SER A 265 20.81 -2.29 -24.83
C SER A 265 22.05 -2.61 -24.02
N LEU A 266 23.14 -3.00 -24.70
CA LEU A 266 24.39 -3.39 -24.03
C LEU A 266 24.92 -2.29 -23.11
N ARG A 267 24.77 -1.02 -23.51
CA ARG A 267 25.18 0.13 -22.70
C ARG A 267 24.34 0.23 -21.43
N TYR A 268 23.03 0.07 -21.55
CA TYR A 268 22.11 0.14 -20.41
C TYR A 268 22.28 -1.05 -19.47
N GLU A 269 22.43 -2.25 -20.01
CA GLU A 269 22.72 -3.47 -19.24
C GLU A 269 24.01 -3.31 -18.43
N ARG A 270 25.10 -2.85 -19.07
CA ARG A 270 26.36 -2.54 -18.38
C ARG A 270 26.13 -1.53 -17.26
N GLN A 271 25.47 -0.41 -17.54
CA GLN A 271 25.21 0.64 -16.54
C GLN A 271 24.46 0.09 -15.32
N GLN A 272 23.42 -0.71 -15.55
CA GLN A 272 22.63 -1.28 -14.46
C GLN A 272 23.37 -2.38 -13.69
N LEU A 273 24.16 -3.20 -14.38
CA LEU A 273 25.01 -4.22 -13.75
C LEU A 273 26.02 -3.58 -12.79
N VAL A 274 26.67 -2.50 -13.23
CA VAL A 274 27.69 -1.76 -12.48
C VAL A 274 27.11 -0.99 -11.29
N ARG A 275 25.86 -0.50 -11.40
CA ARG A 275 25.11 0.08 -10.28
C ARG A 275 24.75 -0.94 -9.21
N ARG A 276 24.32 -2.13 -9.63
CA ARG A 276 23.89 -3.21 -8.71
C ARG A 276 25.05 -3.95 -8.07
N PHE A 277 26.17 -4.06 -8.77
CA PHE A 277 27.36 -4.75 -8.30
C PHE A 277 28.56 -3.78 -8.35
N PRO A 278 28.72 -2.91 -7.32
CA PRO A 278 29.83 -1.96 -7.25
C PRO A 278 31.22 -2.55 -7.49
N PRO A 279 31.56 -3.80 -7.08
CA PRO A 279 32.85 -4.40 -7.39
C PRO A 279 33.16 -4.50 -8.90
N LEU A 280 32.15 -4.58 -9.76
CA LEU A 280 32.32 -4.64 -11.21
C LEU A 280 32.75 -3.30 -11.82
N GLN A 281 32.61 -2.18 -11.09
CA GLN A 281 33.09 -0.86 -11.53
C GLN A 281 34.59 -0.84 -11.85
N LYS A 282 35.38 -1.70 -11.20
CA LYS A 282 36.82 -1.84 -11.46
C LYS A 282 37.13 -2.28 -12.90
N TRP A 283 36.27 -3.12 -13.48
CA TRP A 283 36.47 -3.74 -14.79
C TRP A 283 35.62 -3.09 -15.87
N LEU A 284 34.41 -2.69 -15.50
CA LEU A 284 33.39 -2.17 -16.40
C LEU A 284 33.20 -0.66 -16.25
N GLY A 285 34.08 0.05 -15.54
CA GLY A 285 34.01 1.51 -15.35
C GLY A 285 32.82 1.98 -14.50
N GLN A 286 32.75 3.30 -14.29
CA GLN A 286 31.62 3.96 -13.61
C GLN A 286 30.33 3.91 -14.46
N PRO A 287 29.15 3.91 -13.81
CA PRO A 287 27.86 3.84 -14.50
C PRO A 287 27.48 5.12 -15.24
#